data_AF-A0A6C0DT67-F1
#
_entry.id   AF-A0A6C0DT67-F1
#
_cell.length_a   1.000
_cell.length_b   1.000
_cell.length_c   1.000
_cell.angle_alpha   90.00
_cell.angle_beta   90.00
_cell.angle_gamma   90.00
#
_symmetry.space_group_name_H-M   'P 1'
#
loop_
_entity.id
_entity.type
_entity.pdbx_description
1 polymer ?
#
loop_
_entity_poly.entity_id
_entity_poly.type
_entity_poly.pdbx_seq_one_letter_code
_entity_poly.pdbx_strand_id
1 'polypeptide(L)'
;MCWNQEVSLNTFLFSTFVLGLVAYNNTYTQYKIKEFKNVWWYLLFMSVISMQLAEFLVWRNIKNPSYNKLFSKLIFLIILIQPICSLMIISDHTIRNILLCIYLAAAIPYAIYQFVTYDFKTLISQCGHLNWNLNIGNILFAGWTFFFLFSFFYEQKWLYFLIGLITLILILYKYHYDKTSSSLWCWLVNGVSIYLAFYLLFYLPFYEKK
;
A
#
# COMPACT_ATOMS: atom_id res chain seq x y z
N MET A 1 -14.33 -2.38 3.02
CA MET A 1 -13.63 -3.06 1.90
C MET A 1 -14.08 -2.37 0.64
N CYS A 2 -13.25 -2.29 -0.39
CA CYS A 2 -13.67 -1.71 -1.67
C CYS A 2 -14.39 -2.78 -2.49
N TRP A 3 -15.71 -2.82 -2.35
CA TRP A 3 -16.59 -3.80 -3.00
C TRP A 3 -17.19 -3.30 -4.31
N ASN A 4 -16.95 -2.04 -4.66
CA ASN A 4 -17.41 -1.46 -5.92
C ASN A 4 -16.48 -0.33 -6.37
N GLN A 5 -16.68 0.10 -7.60
CA GLN A 5 -15.92 1.19 -8.22
C GLN A 5 -16.01 2.51 -7.45
N GLU A 6 -17.18 2.85 -6.91
CA GLU A 6 -17.42 4.15 -6.26
C GLU A 6 -16.64 4.26 -4.95
N VAL A 7 -16.63 3.20 -4.15
CA VAL A 7 -15.86 3.14 -2.90
C VAL A 7 -14.37 3.20 -3.18
N SER A 8 -13.86 2.51 -4.22
CA SER A 8 -12.46 2.61 -4.65
C SER A 8 -12.09 4.04 -5.04
N LEU A 9 -12.91 4.71 -5.86
CA LEU A 9 -12.67 6.08 -6.30
C LEU A 9 -12.74 7.08 -5.13
N ASN A 10 -13.77 6.98 -4.29
CA ASN A 10 -13.93 7.86 -3.13
C ASN A 10 -12.77 7.69 -2.13
N THR A 11 -12.32 6.45 -1.90
CA THR A 11 -11.17 6.17 -1.05
C THR A 11 -9.90 6.80 -1.63
N PHE A 12 -9.68 6.67 -2.94
CA PHE A 12 -8.56 7.32 -3.62
C PHE A 12 -8.60 8.84 -3.44
N LEU A 13 -9.72 9.48 -3.81
CA LEU A 13 -9.87 10.94 -3.75
C LEU A 13 -9.70 11.48 -2.33
N PHE A 14 -10.37 10.87 -1.36
CA PHE A 14 -10.26 11.25 0.05
C PHE A 14 -8.82 11.14 0.55
N SER A 15 -8.15 10.02 0.26
CA SER A 15 -6.83 9.75 0.80
C SER A 15 -5.75 10.59 0.13
N THR A 16 -5.87 10.84 -1.17
CA THR A 16 -5.02 11.79 -1.90
C THR A 16 -5.22 13.21 -1.38
N PHE A 17 -6.46 13.63 -1.11
CA PHE A 17 -6.73 14.92 -0.50
C PHE A 17 -6.07 15.05 0.88
N VAL A 18 -6.23 14.06 1.77
CA VAL A 18 -5.57 14.05 3.08
C VAL A 18 -4.05 14.10 2.95
N LEU A 19 -3.46 13.31 2.03
CA LEU A 19 -2.01 13.36 1.83
C LEU A 19 -1.55 14.72 1.30
N GLY A 20 -2.36 15.36 0.44
CA GLY A 20 -2.16 16.73 -0.01
C GLY A 20 -2.21 17.74 1.14
N LEU A 21 -3.15 17.58 2.09
CA LEU A 21 -3.20 18.37 3.32
C LEU A 21 -1.95 18.18 4.17
N VAL A 22 -1.47 16.93 4.33
CA VAL A 22 -0.22 16.63 5.05
C VAL A 22 0.96 17.32 4.38
N ALA A 23 1.07 17.26 3.05
CA ALA A 23 2.11 17.92 2.28
C ALA A 23 2.06 19.44 2.46
N TYR A 24 0.89 20.04 2.25
CA TYR A 24 0.68 21.48 2.44
C TYR A 24 1.04 21.93 3.86
N ASN A 25 0.56 21.22 4.88
CA ASN A 25 0.81 21.52 6.28
C ASN A 25 2.32 21.45 6.61
N ASN A 26 3.00 20.39 6.15
CA ASN A 26 4.44 20.23 6.33
C ASN A 26 5.28 21.23 5.55
N THR A 27 4.77 21.84 4.48
CA THR A 27 5.48 22.90 3.76
C THR A 27 5.25 24.26 4.39
N TYR A 28 3.99 24.64 4.66
CA TYR A 28 3.62 26.04 4.91
C TYR A 28 3.27 26.40 6.35
N THR A 29 3.03 25.42 7.23
CA THR A 29 2.62 25.69 8.64
C THR A 29 3.71 25.33 9.63
N GLN A 30 3.59 25.75 10.89
CA GLN A 30 4.54 25.36 11.95
C GLN A 30 4.35 23.93 12.45
N TYR A 31 3.16 23.34 12.29
CA TYR A 31 2.89 21.98 12.73
C TYR A 31 3.48 20.99 11.73
N LYS A 32 4.57 20.29 12.10
CA LYS A 32 5.22 19.32 11.21
C LYS A 32 5.01 17.90 11.69
N ILE A 33 4.64 17.01 10.77
CA ILE A 33 4.64 15.56 11.00
C ILE A 33 6.03 15.04 10.66
N LYS A 34 6.79 14.62 11.68
CA LYS A 34 8.24 14.33 11.59
C LYS A 34 8.57 13.27 10.53
N GLU A 35 7.73 12.25 10.39
CA GLU A 35 7.89 11.16 9.43
C GLU A 35 7.97 11.69 8.00
N PHE A 36 7.07 12.60 7.65
CA PHE A 36 6.95 13.18 6.31
C PHE A 36 8.02 14.22 5.99
N LYS A 37 9.07 14.36 6.81
CA LYS A 37 10.30 15.05 6.39
C LYS A 37 11.04 14.25 5.30
N ASN A 38 10.93 12.93 5.32
CA ASN A 38 11.49 12.06 4.30
C ASN A 38 10.45 11.83 3.18
N VAL A 39 10.81 12.18 1.93
CA VAL A 39 9.94 12.06 0.75
C VAL A 39 9.42 10.64 0.52
N TRP A 40 10.17 9.63 0.96
CA TRP A 40 9.82 8.23 0.81
C TRP A 40 8.56 7.84 1.60
N TRP A 41 8.21 8.57 2.67
CA TRP A 41 6.91 8.40 3.32
C TRP A 41 5.76 8.82 2.41
N TYR A 42 5.86 9.94 1.69
CA TYR A 42 4.82 10.32 0.72
C TYR A 42 4.69 9.30 -0.40
N LEU A 43 5.81 8.80 -0.94
CA LEU A 43 5.80 7.80 -2.00
C LEU A 43 5.23 6.46 -1.52
N LEU A 44 5.56 6.06 -0.29
CA LEU A 44 4.98 4.88 0.33
C LEU A 44 3.46 5.03 0.44
N PHE A 45 2.95 6.10 1.06
CA PHE A 45 1.50 6.30 1.18
C PHE A 45 0.82 6.43 -0.19
N MET A 46 1.41 7.15 -1.14
CA MET A 46 0.87 7.23 -2.49
C MET A 46 0.84 5.89 -3.20
N SER A 47 1.80 4.99 -2.97
CA SER A 47 1.76 3.65 -3.55
C SER A 47 0.54 2.87 -3.04
N VAL A 48 0.24 2.94 -1.74
CA VAL A 48 -0.92 2.27 -1.15
C VAL A 48 -2.23 2.93 -1.62
N ILE A 49 -2.28 4.27 -1.68
CA ILE A 49 -3.45 5.01 -2.18
C ILE A 49 -3.72 4.71 -3.66
N SER A 50 -2.68 4.63 -4.48
CA SER A 50 -2.79 4.37 -5.93
C SER A 50 -3.36 2.98 -6.25
N MET A 51 -3.26 2.03 -5.32
CA MET A 51 -3.98 0.75 -5.43
C MET A 51 -5.49 0.97 -5.59
N GLN A 52 -6.05 1.96 -4.91
CA GLN A 52 -7.50 2.24 -4.94
C GLN A 52 -7.93 2.83 -6.28
N LEU A 53 -7.09 3.66 -6.90
CA LEU A 53 -7.31 4.10 -8.28
C LEU A 53 -7.23 2.92 -9.26
N ALA A 54 -6.22 2.06 -9.10
CA ALA A 54 -6.07 0.90 -9.96
C ALA A 54 -7.25 -0.08 -9.81
N GLU A 55 -7.75 -0.31 -8.59
CA GLU A 55 -8.98 -1.05 -8.31
C GLU A 55 -10.21 -0.47 -9.02
N PHE A 56 -10.40 0.85 -8.94
CA PHE A 56 -11.48 1.55 -9.66
C PHE A 56 -11.41 1.28 -11.16
N LEU A 57 -10.21 1.38 -11.74
CA LEU A 57 -9.99 1.13 -13.16
C LEU A 57 -10.25 -0.33 -13.53
N VAL A 58 -9.88 -1.29 -12.67
CA VAL A 58 -10.23 -2.69 -12.86
C VAL A 58 -11.75 -2.88 -12.82
N TRP A 59 -12.44 -2.36 -11.80
CA TRP A 59 -13.90 -2.46 -11.67
C TRP A 59 -14.62 -1.98 -12.93
N ARG A 60 -14.25 -0.79 -13.41
CA ARG A 60 -14.84 -0.19 -14.61
C ARG A 60 -14.60 -1.01 -15.88
N ASN A 61 -13.56 -1.84 -15.89
CA ASN A 61 -13.13 -2.62 -17.04
C ASN A 61 -13.24 -4.13 -16.86
N ILE A 62 -14.04 -4.63 -15.89
CA ILE A 62 -14.20 -6.07 -15.64
C ILE A 62 -14.56 -6.86 -16.90
N LYS A 63 -15.44 -6.30 -17.74
CA LYS A 63 -15.90 -6.94 -18.98
C LYS A 63 -14.92 -6.80 -20.15
N ASN A 64 -13.93 -5.91 -20.07
CA ASN A 64 -12.93 -5.71 -21.12
C ASN A 64 -11.61 -6.40 -20.74
N PRO A 65 -11.28 -7.56 -21.35
CA PRO A 65 -10.13 -8.36 -20.93
C PRO A 65 -8.79 -7.62 -21.04
N SER A 66 -8.61 -6.80 -22.08
CA SER A 66 -7.34 -6.09 -22.31
C SER A 66 -7.07 -5.05 -21.23
N TYR A 67 -8.05 -4.18 -20.94
CA TYR A 67 -7.91 -3.18 -19.88
C TYR A 67 -7.86 -3.80 -18.48
N ASN A 68 -8.66 -4.83 -18.21
CA ASN A 68 -8.61 -5.56 -16.95
C ASN A 68 -7.19 -6.10 -16.68
N LYS A 69 -6.59 -6.79 -17.68
CA LYS A 69 -5.23 -7.31 -17.56
C LYS A 69 -4.21 -6.19 -17.36
N LEU A 70 -4.31 -5.09 -18.11
CA LEU A 70 -3.41 -3.95 -17.96
C LEU A 70 -3.44 -3.39 -16.53
N PHE A 71 -4.63 -3.10 -15.99
CA PHE A 71 -4.75 -2.51 -14.65
C PHE A 71 -4.41 -3.51 -13.54
N SER A 72 -4.67 -4.79 -13.73
CA SER A 72 -4.23 -5.83 -12.80
C SER A 72 -2.70 -5.99 -12.76
N LYS A 73 -2.03 -5.83 -13.90
CA LYS A 73 -0.56 -5.75 -13.95
C LYS A 73 -0.05 -4.50 -13.24
N LEU A 74 -0.75 -3.37 -13.37
CA LEU A 74 -0.42 -2.14 -12.64
C LEU A 74 -0.53 -2.33 -11.12
N ILE A 75 -1.60 -2.96 -10.63
CA ILE A 75 -1.78 -3.34 -9.22
C ILE A 75 -0.57 -4.15 -8.73
N PHE A 76 -0.17 -5.18 -9.49
CA PHE A 76 0.98 -6.00 -9.14
C PHE A 76 2.30 -5.19 -9.09
N LEU A 77 2.54 -4.30 -10.06
CA LEU A 77 3.71 -3.40 -10.03
C LEU A 77 3.72 -2.49 -8.80
N ILE A 78 2.58 -1.92 -8.43
CA ILE A 78 2.46 -1.06 -7.26
C ILE A 78 2.80 -1.85 -5.98
N ILE A 79 2.32 -3.09 -5.84
CA ILE A 79 2.65 -3.97 -4.71
C ILE A 79 4.18 -4.22 -4.65
N LEU A 80 4.83 -4.42 -5.79
CA LEU A 80 6.28 -4.64 -5.83
C LEU A 80 7.09 -3.38 -5.47
N ILE A 81 6.55 -2.19 -5.68
CA ILE A 81 7.20 -0.92 -5.32
C ILE A 81 7.10 -0.63 -3.82
N GLN A 82 6.07 -1.12 -3.13
CA GLN A 82 5.85 -0.82 -1.71
C GLN A 82 7.05 -1.15 -0.80
N PRO A 83 7.71 -2.33 -0.89
CA PRO A 83 8.93 -2.60 -0.13
C PRO A 83 10.10 -1.70 -0.52
N ILE A 84 10.20 -1.27 -1.79
CA ILE A 84 11.24 -0.32 -2.22
C ILE A 84 11.06 1.00 -1.48
N CYS A 85 9.85 1.57 -1.53
CA CYS A 85 9.54 2.80 -0.81
C CYS A 85 9.76 2.65 0.70
N SER A 86 9.38 1.50 1.26
CA SER A 86 9.57 1.20 2.68
C SER A 86 11.05 1.15 3.07
N LEU A 87 11.89 0.41 2.33
CA LEU A 87 13.32 0.32 2.59
C LEU A 87 14.02 1.68 2.44
N MET A 88 13.55 2.54 1.53
CA MET A 88 14.09 3.89 1.37
C MET A 88 13.86 4.83 2.57
N ILE A 89 13.03 4.43 3.54
CA ILE A 89 12.85 5.15 4.81
C ILE A 89 14.05 4.94 5.74
N ILE A 90 14.79 3.83 5.60
CA ILE A 90 15.94 3.50 6.44
C ILE A 90 17.03 4.58 6.32
N SER A 91 17.47 5.07 7.48
CA SER A 91 18.48 6.10 7.64
C SER A 91 19.88 5.59 7.28
N ASP A 92 20.24 4.38 7.73
CA ASP A 92 21.51 3.72 7.38
C ASP A 92 21.55 3.34 5.89
N HIS A 93 22.38 4.06 5.14
CA HIS A 93 22.55 3.86 3.70
C HIS A 93 23.14 2.50 3.33
N THR A 94 23.99 1.93 4.17
CA THR A 94 24.65 0.64 3.91
C THR A 94 23.61 -0.47 3.99
N ILE A 95 22.87 -0.52 5.10
CA ILE A 95 21.81 -1.53 5.31
C ILE A 95 20.71 -1.37 4.26
N ARG A 96 20.28 -0.13 4.00
CA ARG A 96 19.28 0.17 2.98
C ARG A 96 19.69 -0.38 1.62
N ASN A 97 20.89 -0.07 1.15
CA ASN A 97 21.34 -0.45 -0.18
C ASN A 97 21.51 -1.97 -0.30
N ILE A 98 22.02 -2.64 0.74
CA ILE A 98 22.13 -4.11 0.77
C ILE A 98 20.73 -4.75 0.65
N LEU A 99 19.78 -4.33 1.49
CA LEU A 99 18.43 -4.89 1.48
C LEU A 99 17.70 -4.60 0.17
N LEU A 100 17.87 -3.41 -0.40
CA LEU A 100 17.32 -3.08 -1.72
C LEU A 100 17.90 -3.98 -2.82
N CYS A 101 19.21 -4.18 -2.84
CA CYS A 101 19.83 -5.09 -3.82
C CYS A 101 19.29 -6.51 -3.69
N ILE A 102 19.18 -7.04 -2.46
CA ILE A 102 18.63 -8.38 -2.22
C ILE A 102 17.16 -8.44 -2.67
N TYR A 103 16.35 -7.46 -2.29
CA TYR A 103 14.94 -7.42 -2.67
C TYR A 103 14.77 -7.35 -4.19
N LEU A 104 15.48 -6.44 -4.88
CA LEU A 104 15.38 -6.27 -6.33
C LEU A 104 15.88 -7.49 -7.10
N ALA A 105 16.96 -8.13 -6.63
CA ALA A 105 17.49 -9.35 -7.23
C ALA A 105 16.48 -10.50 -7.20
N ALA A 106 15.59 -10.55 -6.20
CA ALA A 106 14.49 -11.52 -6.14
C ALA A 106 13.23 -11.03 -6.86
N ALA A 107 12.83 -9.78 -6.65
CA ALA A 107 11.57 -9.22 -7.12
C ALA A 107 11.53 -9.03 -8.64
N ILE A 108 12.62 -8.60 -9.27
CA ILE A 108 12.65 -8.35 -10.72
C ILE A 108 12.49 -9.65 -11.52
N PRO A 109 13.30 -10.71 -11.30
CA PRO A 109 13.12 -11.97 -12.02
C PRO A 109 11.74 -12.58 -11.77
N TYR A 110 11.24 -12.51 -10.53
CA TYR A 110 9.90 -12.99 -10.20
C TYR A 110 8.81 -12.23 -10.95
N ALA A 111 8.91 -10.90 -11.02
CA ALA A 111 7.96 -10.09 -11.76
C ALA A 111 7.95 -10.42 -13.25
N ILE A 112 9.13 -10.57 -13.87
CA ILE A 112 9.27 -10.98 -15.27
C ILE A 112 8.62 -12.35 -15.48
N TYR A 113 8.93 -13.33 -14.63
CA TYR A 113 8.34 -14.66 -14.69
C TYR A 113 6.81 -14.59 -14.64
N GLN A 114 6.25 -13.83 -13.68
CA GLN A 114 4.80 -13.67 -13.55
C GLN A 114 4.19 -13.05 -14.80
N PHE A 115 4.76 -11.95 -15.33
CA PHE A 115 4.25 -11.28 -16.53
C PHE A 115 4.21 -12.15 -17.78
N VAL A 116 5.11 -13.12 -17.89
CA VAL A 116 5.19 -14.05 -19.02
C VAL A 116 4.25 -15.23 -18.83
N THR A 117 4.11 -15.76 -17.61
CA THR A 117 3.46 -17.06 -17.37
C THR A 117 2.01 -16.98 -16.87
N TYR A 118 1.63 -15.94 -16.14
CA TYR A 118 0.30 -15.86 -15.51
C TYR A 118 -0.65 -14.91 -16.23
N ASP A 119 -1.92 -15.31 -16.31
CA ASP A 119 -2.99 -14.42 -16.71
C ASP A 119 -3.43 -13.55 -15.52
N PHE A 120 -3.01 -12.30 -15.52
CA PHE A 120 -3.33 -11.28 -14.51
C PHE A 120 -4.81 -10.88 -14.47
N LYS A 121 -5.70 -11.56 -15.18
CA LYS A 121 -7.11 -11.18 -15.23
C LYS A 121 -7.72 -11.23 -13.82
N THR A 122 -8.13 -10.07 -13.32
CA THR A 122 -8.87 -9.95 -12.06
C THR A 122 -10.32 -10.38 -12.27
N LEU A 123 -10.82 -11.17 -11.34
CA LEU A 123 -12.20 -11.69 -11.32
C LEU A 123 -12.97 -11.10 -10.14
N ILE A 124 -14.30 -11.22 -10.17
CA ILE A 124 -15.13 -10.96 -8.98
C ILE A 124 -15.20 -12.26 -8.19
N SER A 125 -14.90 -12.19 -6.90
CA SER A 125 -15.01 -13.32 -5.97
C SER A 125 -16.47 -13.68 -5.71
N GLN A 126 -16.72 -14.85 -5.11
CA GLN A 126 -18.06 -15.24 -4.69
C GLN A 126 -18.65 -14.28 -3.64
N CYS A 127 -17.80 -13.60 -2.87
CA CYS A 127 -18.19 -12.62 -1.86
C CYS A 127 -18.35 -11.20 -2.43
N GLY A 128 -18.22 -11.01 -3.76
CA GLY A 128 -18.47 -9.73 -4.44
C GLY A 128 -17.30 -8.75 -4.44
N HIS A 129 -16.11 -9.11 -3.94
CA HIS A 129 -14.90 -8.29 -4.02
C HIS A 129 -14.00 -8.69 -5.20
N LEU A 130 -13.06 -7.81 -5.58
CA LEU A 130 -12.07 -8.17 -6.59
C LEU A 130 -11.13 -9.26 -6.08
N ASN A 131 -10.94 -10.31 -6.86
CA ASN A 131 -9.89 -11.30 -6.71
C ASN A 131 -8.80 -11.02 -7.74
N TRP A 132 -7.75 -10.34 -7.30
CA TRP A 132 -6.54 -10.17 -8.10
C TRP A 132 -5.88 -11.54 -8.17
N ASN A 133 -6.01 -12.20 -9.32
CA ASN A 133 -5.51 -13.55 -9.59
C ASN A 133 -3.97 -13.59 -9.59
N LEU A 134 -3.36 -13.23 -8.46
CA LEU A 134 -1.93 -13.11 -8.24
C LEU A 134 -1.45 -14.41 -7.63
N ASN A 135 -0.63 -15.17 -8.34
CA ASN A 135 -0.04 -16.39 -7.80
C ASN A 135 1.25 -16.09 -7.04
N ILE A 136 1.10 -15.66 -5.78
CA ILE A 136 2.23 -15.39 -4.88
C ILE A 136 2.37 -16.56 -3.91
N GLY A 137 3.43 -17.35 -4.08
CA GLY A 137 3.76 -18.44 -3.17
C GLY A 137 4.09 -17.93 -1.76
N ASN A 138 3.85 -18.75 -0.73
CA ASN A 138 3.99 -18.36 0.68
C ASN A 138 5.37 -17.77 1.03
N ILE A 139 6.45 -18.33 0.46
CA ILE A 139 7.83 -17.86 0.68
C ILE A 139 8.01 -16.43 0.14
N LEU A 140 7.47 -16.15 -1.04
CA LEU A 140 7.59 -14.83 -1.66
C LEU A 140 6.72 -13.80 -0.93
N PHE A 141 5.53 -14.20 -0.48
CA PHE A 141 4.69 -13.34 0.35
C PHE A 141 5.38 -13.03 1.70
N ALA A 142 6.00 -14.02 2.33
CA ALA A 142 6.77 -13.82 3.55
C ALA A 142 7.99 -12.91 3.33
N GLY A 143 8.74 -13.12 2.25
CA GLY A 143 9.86 -12.25 1.86
C GLY A 143 9.40 -10.82 1.61
N TRP A 144 8.34 -10.63 0.82
CA TRP A 144 7.73 -9.32 0.58
C TRP A 144 7.32 -8.63 1.89
N THR A 145 6.67 -9.37 2.80
CA THR A 145 6.23 -8.85 4.10
C THR A 145 7.42 -8.45 4.97
N PHE A 146 8.47 -9.25 4.98
CA PHE A 146 9.72 -8.93 5.69
C PHE A 146 10.31 -7.62 5.18
N PHE A 147 10.55 -7.48 3.88
CA PHE A 147 11.14 -6.25 3.33
C PHE A 147 10.22 -5.03 3.51
N PHE A 148 8.91 -5.22 3.48
CA PHE A 148 7.95 -4.15 3.75
C PHE A 148 7.99 -3.68 5.20
N LEU A 149 8.02 -4.58 6.19
CA LEU A 149 7.93 -4.23 7.62
C LEU A 149 9.29 -3.95 8.27
N PHE A 150 10.39 -4.45 7.70
CA PHE A 150 11.73 -4.34 8.28
C PHE A 150 12.13 -2.89 8.55
N SER A 151 11.84 -1.98 7.62
CA SER A 151 12.18 -0.56 7.78
C SER A 151 11.53 0.05 9.03
N PHE A 152 10.26 -0.26 9.29
CA PHE A 152 9.53 0.28 10.42
C PHE A 152 10.04 -0.29 11.74
N PHE A 153 10.39 -1.58 11.76
CA PHE A 153 11.01 -2.19 12.93
C PHE A 153 12.38 -1.58 13.21
N TYR A 154 13.25 -1.49 12.19
CA TYR A 154 14.62 -0.98 12.31
C TYR A 154 14.66 0.49 12.75
N GLU A 155 13.81 1.34 12.17
CA GLU A 155 13.70 2.77 12.51
C GLU A 155 12.83 3.03 13.77
N GLN A 156 12.46 1.98 14.51
CA GLN A 156 11.65 2.04 15.74
C GLN A 156 10.31 2.78 15.55
N LYS A 157 9.73 2.66 14.36
CA LYS A 157 8.43 3.23 13.97
C LYS A 157 7.30 2.29 14.38
N TRP A 158 7.20 2.04 15.68
CA TRP A 158 6.33 1.02 16.28
C TRP A 158 4.87 1.11 15.87
N LEU A 159 4.31 2.33 15.75
CA LEU A 159 2.92 2.52 15.33
C LEU A 159 2.68 1.92 13.93
N TYR A 160 3.54 2.25 12.96
CA TYR A 160 3.41 1.78 11.58
C TYR A 160 3.71 0.29 11.47
N PHE A 161 4.68 -0.20 12.24
CA PHE A 161 4.96 -1.63 12.35
C PHE A 161 3.75 -2.41 12.88
N LEU A 162 3.10 -1.91 13.94
CA LEU A 162 1.90 -2.52 14.53
C LEU A 162 0.71 -2.50 13.58
N ILE A 163 0.46 -1.37 12.88
CA ILE A 163 -0.57 -1.30 11.82
C ILE A 163 -0.27 -2.33 10.72
N GLY A 164 1.00 -2.46 10.31
CA GLY A 164 1.44 -3.45 9.34
C GLY A 164 1.18 -4.89 9.79
N LEU A 165 1.50 -5.22 11.05
CA LEU A 165 1.24 -6.54 11.64
C LEU A 165 -0.25 -6.86 11.74
N ILE A 166 -1.08 -5.91 12.19
CA ILE A 166 -2.54 -6.10 12.24
C ILE A 166 -3.06 -6.35 10.83
N THR A 167 -2.59 -5.59 9.84
CA THR A 167 -2.98 -5.76 8.44
C THR A 167 -2.58 -7.14 7.93
N LEU A 168 -1.37 -7.62 8.25
CA LEU A 168 -0.90 -8.95 7.91
C LEU A 168 -1.79 -10.05 8.51
N ILE A 169 -2.13 -9.94 9.80
CA ILE A 169 -3.02 -10.90 10.47
C ILE A 169 -4.39 -10.94 9.77
N LEU A 170 -4.95 -9.78 9.42
CA LEU A 170 -6.21 -9.70 8.68
C LEU A 170 -6.11 -10.31 7.27
N ILE A 171 -4.97 -10.12 6.58
CA ILE A 171 -4.71 -10.75 5.27
C ILE A 171 -4.70 -12.28 5.42
N LEU A 172 -3.94 -12.81 6.39
CA LEU A 172 -3.85 -14.25 6.62
C LEU A 172 -5.19 -14.85 7.03
N TYR A 173 -5.93 -14.17 7.90
CA TYR A 173 -7.29 -14.56 8.29
C TYR A 173 -8.19 -14.64 7.06
N LYS A 174 -8.29 -13.59 6.24
CA LYS A 174 -9.14 -13.62 5.04
C LYS A 174 -8.69 -14.63 4.00
N TYR A 175 -7.38 -14.79 3.81
CA TYR A 175 -6.86 -15.76 2.87
C TYR A 175 -7.25 -17.19 3.26
N HIS A 176 -7.33 -17.50 4.56
CA HIS A 176 -7.80 -18.79 5.05
C HIS A 176 -9.29 -19.04 4.71
N TYR A 177 -10.16 -18.03 4.81
CA TYR A 177 -11.60 -18.18 4.58
C TYR A 177 -12.00 -18.06 3.10
N ASP A 178 -11.53 -17.01 2.41
CA ASP A 178 -12.01 -16.63 1.08
C ASP A 178 -10.97 -16.87 -0.01
N LYS A 179 -9.79 -17.43 0.33
CA LYS A 179 -8.63 -17.61 -0.58
C LYS A 179 -8.24 -16.35 -1.35
N THR A 180 -8.50 -15.18 -0.76
CA THR A 180 -8.31 -13.87 -1.39
C THR A 180 -7.74 -12.87 -0.40
N SER A 181 -6.81 -12.03 -0.87
CA SER A 181 -6.06 -11.05 -0.06
C SER A 181 -6.30 -9.60 -0.50
N SER A 182 -7.06 -9.39 -1.57
CA SER A 182 -7.10 -8.15 -2.35
C SER A 182 -7.81 -6.97 -1.67
N SER A 183 -8.81 -7.22 -0.82
CA SER A 183 -9.78 -6.19 -0.40
C SER A 183 -9.41 -5.40 0.86
N LEU A 184 -8.24 -5.64 1.45
CA LEU A 184 -7.82 -5.04 2.72
C LEU A 184 -7.10 -3.70 2.57
N TRP A 185 -6.51 -3.43 1.40
CA TRP A 185 -5.81 -2.18 1.11
C TRP A 185 -6.70 -0.95 1.28
N CYS A 186 -7.95 -1.04 0.83
CA CYS A 186 -8.96 -0.01 1.01
C CYS A 186 -9.24 0.32 2.49
N TRP A 187 -9.21 -0.68 3.37
CA TRP A 187 -9.39 -0.49 4.82
C TRP A 187 -8.19 0.21 5.44
N LEU A 188 -6.99 -0.26 5.08
CA LEU A 188 -5.73 0.32 5.54
C LEU A 188 -5.64 1.80 5.15
N VAL A 189 -5.90 2.11 3.89
CA VAL A 189 -5.81 3.48 3.34
C VAL A 189 -6.81 4.41 4.05
N ASN A 190 -8.08 4.02 4.15
CA ASN A 190 -9.07 4.85 4.85
C ASN A 190 -8.72 5.05 6.32
N GLY A 191 -8.32 3.99 7.03
CA GLY A 191 -7.98 4.08 8.45
C GLY A 191 -6.79 5.02 8.71
N VAL A 192 -5.73 4.88 7.92
CA VAL A 192 -4.57 5.77 7.98
C VAL A 192 -4.94 7.21 7.63
N SER A 193 -5.70 7.43 6.55
CA SER A 193 -6.09 8.78 6.13
C SER A 193 -6.99 9.46 7.15
N ILE A 194 -7.93 8.74 7.77
CA ILE A 194 -8.74 9.29 8.88
C ILE A 194 -7.84 9.65 10.06
N TYR A 195 -6.89 8.78 10.44
CA TYR A 195 -5.93 9.07 11.50
C TYR A 195 -5.11 10.33 11.20
N LEU A 196 -4.54 10.45 10.00
CA LEU A 196 -3.74 11.62 9.60
C LEU A 196 -4.57 12.90 9.56
N ALA A 197 -5.79 12.85 9.02
CA ALA A 197 -6.70 13.99 9.00
C ALA A 197 -7.06 14.43 10.42
N PHE A 198 -7.39 13.48 11.30
CA PHE A 198 -7.71 13.79 12.69
C PHE A 198 -6.52 14.38 13.44
N TYR A 199 -5.35 13.78 13.29
CA TYR A 199 -4.11 14.26 13.90
C TYR A 199 -3.78 15.70 13.46
N LEU A 200 -3.94 15.99 12.17
CA LEU A 200 -3.62 17.31 11.62
C LEU A 200 -4.65 18.38 11.98
N LEU A 201 -5.95 18.06 11.92
CA LEU A 201 -7.02 19.05 12.11
C LEU A 201 -7.40 19.25 13.57
N PHE A 202 -7.31 18.21 14.41
CA PHE A 202 -7.85 18.23 15.77
C PHE A 202 -6.80 18.02 16.87
N TYR A 203 -5.62 17.49 16.56
CA TYR A 203 -4.59 17.30 17.59
C TYR A 203 -3.52 18.40 17.53
N LEU A 204 -2.86 18.57 16.38
CA LEU A 204 -1.75 19.51 16.24
C LEU A 204 -2.11 20.97 16.60
N PRO A 205 -3.25 21.54 16.17
CA PRO A 205 -3.60 22.92 16.49
C PRO A 205 -3.85 23.18 17.98
N PHE A 206 -4.26 22.15 18.72
CA PHE A 206 -4.54 22.25 20.16
C PHE A 206 -3.32 21.95 21.03
N TYR A 207 -2.27 21.37 20.44
CA TYR A 207 -1.01 21.09 21.13
C TYR A 207 -0.18 22.37 21.37
N GLU A 208 -0.49 23.45 20.66
CA GLU A 208 0.18 24.75 20.78
C GLU A 208 -0.05 25.47 22.12
N LYS A 209 -0.99 24.99 22.95
CA LYS A 209 -1.30 25.56 24.28
C LYS A 209 -0.52 24.93 25.44
N LYS A 210 0.60 24.24 25.20
CA LYS A 210 1.49 23.73 26.25
C LYS A 210 2.94 24.08 26.00
#